data_AF-A0A1I5M7M7-F1
#
_entry.id   AF-A0A1I5M7M7-F1
#
_cell.length_a   1.000
_cell.length_b   1.000
_cell.length_c   1.000
_cell.angle_alpha   90.00
_cell.angle_beta   90.00
_cell.angle_gamma   90.00
#
_symmetry.space_group_name_H-M   'P 1'
#
loop_
_entity.id
_entity.type
_entity.pdbx_description
1 polymer ?
#
loop_
_entity_poly.entity_id
_entity_poly.type
_entity_poly.pdbx_seq_one_letter_code
_entity_poly.pdbx_strand_id
1 'polypeptide(L)'
;MSTKVIHPVGYWSLEKLIEEGKKYHTKGEFKKLSPSAYAKACRTGLIKSMDWFNNGRKKKRGPYKEHKYTKKYVAAIIKEHCCITVTDLRKTNEYAYKQARDNNWLKELGLRENKHEDGYWTENRVWDVAHQYTNKNEFSKHEPVAYKWASQYGLLEKMTWMKSPTYDERRENHDSEVYAYVDEQNKVVYVGLAVDIQNRKRSHKYQKNSAVKKYFGKNIPEPLILKTQLTIDESTYWEDYFKQKYICKGYKILNVAPTGLGTGSIGGIPKWTSKEAVFEESHKYQSRSEFKMKSGGAYNHALSNGWLDEMTWLEKPLPKIKWTREKVFEESHKYQYKGDFCNGSPRAYEVAMNNGWLEEMTWIKERRKPSNYWTRERVFEESHKYTNKKDFEANANTAFQKAMQNGWLKQMPWLMPLPLGPVSVWTHEKIIDESRKYTSKTEFAEKSPTAYRHACEDKSIFQEMPWIVEKKKPDGWWNDKARVMEEGHKYTSRTAFAKGSYSAWKSAKKNGWLDEMTWMENNRHRDSKGLTLDINDV
;
A
#
# COMPACT_ATOMS: atom_id res chain seq x y z
N MET A 1 -28.79 31.37 -2.51
CA MET A 1 -27.38 31.80 -2.35
C MET A 1 -27.30 32.61 -1.07
N SER A 2 -26.55 32.18 -0.05
CA SER A 2 -26.39 32.93 1.21
C SER A 2 -25.04 33.64 1.15
N THR A 3 -25.06 34.95 0.95
CA THR A 3 -23.90 35.83 0.90
C THR A 3 -23.22 35.85 2.26
N LYS A 4 -21.98 35.33 2.36
CA LYS A 4 -21.19 35.44 3.59
C LYS A 4 -20.86 36.92 3.83
N VAL A 5 -21.55 37.55 4.78
CA VAL A 5 -21.21 38.89 5.25
C VAL A 5 -19.85 38.81 5.96
N ILE A 6 -18.83 39.44 5.38
CA ILE A 6 -17.48 39.51 5.95
C ILE A 6 -17.43 40.78 6.80
N HIS A 7 -17.27 40.62 8.11
CA HIS A 7 -17.11 41.76 9.02
C HIS A 7 -15.62 42.14 9.15
N PRO A 8 -15.29 43.43 9.26
CA PRO A 8 -13.92 43.90 9.45
C PRO A 8 -13.31 43.37 10.76
N VAL A 9 -11.98 43.33 10.81
CA VAL A 9 -11.21 42.83 11.97
C VAL A 9 -11.54 43.69 13.20
N GLY A 10 -11.95 43.05 14.29
CA GLY A 10 -12.36 43.73 15.53
C GLY A 10 -13.85 44.09 15.64
N TYR A 11 -14.67 43.80 14.62
CA TYR A 11 -16.11 44.11 14.64
C TYR A 11 -16.89 43.48 15.80
N TRP A 12 -16.54 42.24 16.18
CA TRP A 12 -17.20 41.49 17.25
C TRP A 12 -16.52 41.74 18.61
N SER A 13 -17.06 42.68 19.38
CA SER A 13 -16.78 42.81 20.81
C SER A 13 -17.54 41.74 21.63
N LEU A 14 -17.14 41.53 22.89
CA LEU A 14 -17.83 40.57 23.78
C LEU A 14 -19.32 40.94 23.97
N GLU A 15 -19.62 42.23 24.14
CA GLU A 15 -21.00 42.74 24.27
C GLU A 15 -21.82 42.53 23.00
N LYS A 16 -21.27 42.87 21.83
CA LYS A 16 -21.95 42.66 20.54
C LYS A 16 -22.24 41.19 20.27
N LEU A 17 -21.37 40.29 20.72
CA LEU A 17 -21.60 38.85 20.60
C LEU A 17 -22.76 38.39 21.49
N ILE A 18 -22.90 38.95 22.70
CA ILE A 18 -24.02 38.67 23.61
C ILE A 18 -25.34 39.17 23.01
N GLU A 19 -25.38 40.43 22.55
CA GLU A 19 -26.58 41.01 21.93
C GLU A 19 -27.01 40.22 20.68
N GLU A 20 -26.06 39.87 19.82
CA GLU A 20 -26.32 39.07 18.64
C GLU A 20 -26.79 37.66 19.03
N GLY A 21 -26.19 37.06 20.06
CA GLY A 21 -26.57 35.75 20.58
C GLY A 21 -27.98 35.72 21.17
N LYS A 22 -28.47 36.81 21.77
CA LYS A 22 -29.83 36.93 22.33
C LYS A 22 -30.93 36.88 21.25
N LYS A 23 -30.60 37.10 19.98
CA LYS A 23 -31.56 37.01 18.86
C LYS A 23 -31.99 35.58 18.53
N TYR A 24 -31.31 34.57 19.08
CA TYR A 24 -31.53 33.16 18.75
C TYR A 24 -31.85 32.32 19.97
N HIS A 25 -32.73 31.33 19.79
CA HIS A 25 -33.18 30.48 20.88
C HIS A 25 -32.30 29.24 21.06
N THR A 26 -31.60 28.80 20.01
CA THR A 26 -30.70 27.64 20.06
C THR A 26 -29.31 27.94 19.49
N LYS A 27 -28.28 27.24 19.99
CA LYS A 27 -26.92 27.30 19.42
C LYS A 27 -26.88 26.91 17.94
N GLY A 28 -27.78 26.02 17.52
CA GLY A 28 -27.89 25.57 16.13
C GLY A 28 -28.38 26.67 15.18
N GLU A 29 -29.39 27.44 15.62
CA GLU A 29 -29.88 28.62 14.88
C GLU A 29 -28.82 29.70 14.82
N PHE A 30 -28.18 30.01 15.95
CA PHE A 30 -27.11 31.01 15.99
C PHE A 30 -25.97 30.66 15.02
N LYS A 31 -25.55 29.39 14.98
CA LYS A 31 -24.53 28.90 14.03
C LYS A 31 -24.96 29.03 12.57
N LYS A 32 -26.24 28.79 12.26
CA LYS A 32 -26.75 28.78 10.89
C LYS A 32 -26.99 30.18 10.35
N LEU A 33 -27.53 31.07 11.18
CA LEU A 33 -27.98 32.41 10.79
C LEU A 33 -26.92 33.49 11.03
N SER A 34 -26.04 33.34 12.02
CA SER A 34 -24.93 34.26 12.28
C SER A 34 -23.60 33.51 12.48
N PRO A 35 -23.08 32.85 11.42
CA PRO A 35 -21.93 31.95 11.51
C PRO A 35 -20.62 32.66 11.92
N SER A 36 -20.45 33.93 11.57
CA SER A 36 -19.25 34.73 11.89
C SER A 36 -19.21 35.07 13.39
N ALA A 37 -20.33 35.52 13.95
CA ALA A 37 -20.51 35.77 15.38
C ALA A 37 -20.36 34.47 16.19
N TYR A 38 -21.03 33.40 15.77
CA TYR A 38 -20.94 32.08 16.43
C TYR A 38 -19.49 31.57 16.49
N ALA A 39 -18.74 31.66 15.39
CA ALA A 39 -17.34 31.23 15.35
C ALA A 39 -16.45 32.06 16.28
N LYS A 40 -16.67 33.38 16.37
CA LYS A 40 -15.91 34.24 17.31
C LYS A 40 -16.28 33.93 18.76
N ALA A 41 -17.56 33.77 19.09
CA ALA A 41 -18.04 33.37 20.41
C ALA A 41 -17.51 32.00 20.87
N CYS A 42 -17.31 31.06 19.94
CA CYS A 42 -16.63 29.78 20.24
C CYS A 42 -15.15 29.98 20.56
N ARG A 43 -14.42 30.81 19.80
CA ARG A 43 -12.99 31.05 20.01
C ARG A 43 -12.70 31.80 21.31
N THR A 44 -13.58 32.71 21.71
CA THR A 44 -13.45 33.45 22.98
C THR A 44 -13.98 32.67 24.18
N GLY A 45 -14.55 31.49 23.99
CA GLY A 45 -15.17 30.69 25.06
C GLY A 45 -16.52 31.20 25.57
N LEU A 46 -16.95 32.39 25.12
CA LEU A 46 -18.19 33.06 25.52
C LEU A 46 -19.45 32.22 25.22
N ILE A 47 -19.40 31.32 24.23
CA ILE A 47 -20.51 30.41 23.92
C ILE A 47 -20.90 29.49 25.10
N LYS A 48 -20.01 29.30 26.08
CA LYS A 48 -20.28 28.53 27.30
C LYS A 48 -21.05 29.36 28.35
N SER A 49 -20.84 30.67 28.39
CA SER A 49 -21.50 31.58 29.33
C SER A 49 -22.83 32.13 28.80
N MET A 50 -23.16 31.91 27.52
CA MET A 50 -24.48 32.20 26.94
C MET A 50 -25.47 31.08 27.31
N ASP A 51 -26.06 31.19 28.50
CA ASP A 51 -26.94 30.20 29.14
C ASP A 51 -28.40 30.24 28.65
N TRP A 52 -28.83 31.31 27.99
CA TRP A 52 -30.17 31.46 27.41
C TRP A 52 -30.42 30.59 26.17
N PHE A 53 -29.39 29.96 25.59
CA PHE A 53 -29.61 29.03 24.49
C PHE A 53 -30.26 27.75 25.00
N ASN A 54 -31.47 27.48 24.55
CA ASN A 54 -32.12 26.20 24.76
C ASN A 54 -31.27 25.09 24.12
N ASN A 55 -30.90 24.11 24.95
CA ASN A 55 -30.26 22.87 24.51
C ASN A 55 -31.31 22.03 23.76
N GLY A 56 -31.56 22.41 22.50
CA GLY A 56 -32.36 21.65 21.56
C GLY A 56 -31.81 20.23 21.50
N ARG A 57 -32.58 19.29 22.08
CA ARG A 57 -32.29 17.88 22.34
C ARG A 57 -31.55 17.57 23.65
N LYS A 58 -32.24 17.77 24.78
CA LYS A 58 -32.25 16.69 25.77
C LYS A 58 -33.18 15.59 25.24
N LYS A 59 -32.64 14.49 24.70
CA LYS A 59 -33.36 13.21 24.86
C LYS A 59 -33.66 13.12 26.35
N LYS A 60 -34.92 12.95 26.77
CA LYS A 60 -35.21 12.59 28.16
C LYS A 60 -34.42 11.31 28.45
N ARG A 61 -33.22 11.45 29.02
CA ARG A 61 -32.48 10.31 29.55
C ARG A 61 -33.38 9.82 30.68
N GLY A 62 -33.91 8.61 30.54
CA GLY A 62 -34.57 7.94 31.65
C GLY A 62 -33.64 7.95 32.87
N PRO A 63 -34.17 7.75 34.09
CA PRO A 63 -33.35 7.70 35.29
C PRO A 63 -32.21 6.68 35.14
N TYR A 64 -31.12 6.88 35.90
CA TYR A 64 -29.92 6.02 35.85
C TYR A 64 -30.28 4.52 35.94
N LYS A 65 -29.41 3.66 35.38
CA LYS A 65 -29.60 2.21 35.15
C LYS A 65 -30.17 1.41 36.34
N GLU A 66 -30.08 1.94 37.55
CA GLU A 66 -30.52 1.33 38.81
C GLU A 66 -31.94 1.74 39.24
N HIS A 67 -32.50 2.83 38.69
CA HIS A 67 -33.86 3.28 38.97
C HIS A 67 -34.84 2.74 37.90
N LYS A 68 -35.44 1.58 38.18
CA LYS A 68 -36.52 1.01 37.37
C LYS A 68 -37.85 1.66 37.75
N TYR A 69 -38.66 2.04 36.76
CA TYR A 69 -40.02 2.51 37.04
C TYR A 69 -40.87 1.35 37.56
N THR A 70 -41.59 1.61 38.65
CA THR A 70 -42.59 0.66 39.15
C THR A 70 -43.86 0.76 38.30
N LYS A 71 -44.64 -0.32 38.26
CA LYS A 71 -45.93 -0.35 37.53
C LYS A 71 -46.86 0.80 37.95
N LYS A 72 -46.89 1.15 39.24
CA LYS A 72 -47.67 2.29 39.77
C LYS A 72 -47.20 3.63 39.21
N TYR A 73 -45.89 3.84 39.09
CA TYR A 73 -45.34 5.08 38.53
C TYR A 73 -45.66 5.21 37.03
N VAL A 74 -45.58 4.11 36.27
CA VAL A 74 -46.01 4.10 34.87
C VAL A 74 -47.52 4.37 34.75
N ALA A 75 -48.34 3.80 35.64
CA ALA A 75 -49.78 4.09 35.67
C ALA A 75 -50.07 5.58 35.98
N ALA A 76 -49.30 6.21 36.85
CA ALA A 76 -49.41 7.64 37.14
C ALA A 76 -49.10 8.50 35.90
N ILE A 77 -48.03 8.18 35.16
CA ILE A 77 -47.68 8.84 33.88
C ILE A 77 -48.82 8.69 32.86
N ILE A 78 -49.39 7.49 32.75
CA ILE A 78 -50.52 7.22 31.84
C ILE A 78 -51.71 8.11 32.19
N LYS A 79 -52.04 8.23 33.48
CA LYS A 79 -53.17 9.05 33.96
C LYS A 79 -52.91 10.54 33.79
N GLU A 80 -51.72 11.01 34.15
CA GLU A 80 -51.32 12.43 34.08
C GLU A 80 -51.35 12.96 32.63
N HIS A 81 -50.88 12.15 31.68
CA HIS A 81 -50.83 12.54 30.27
C HIS A 81 -51.97 11.94 29.44
N CYS A 82 -53.02 11.42 30.08
CA CYS A 82 -54.19 10.82 29.43
C CYS A 82 -53.82 9.87 28.27
N CYS A 83 -52.80 9.01 28.46
CA CYS A 83 -52.34 8.10 27.42
C CYS A 83 -53.40 7.01 27.19
N ILE A 84 -53.98 6.96 25.99
CA ILE A 84 -55.00 5.96 25.64
C ILE A 84 -54.33 4.75 24.98
N THR A 85 -53.24 4.98 24.25
CA THR A 85 -52.56 3.96 23.46
C THR A 85 -51.11 3.71 23.86
N VAL A 86 -50.58 2.56 23.45
CA VAL A 86 -49.15 2.22 23.62
C VAL A 86 -48.24 3.23 22.92
N THR A 87 -48.66 3.79 21.78
CA THR A 87 -47.89 4.81 21.08
C THR A 87 -47.91 6.15 21.80
N ASP A 88 -49.02 6.50 22.45
CA ASP A 88 -49.10 7.71 23.27
C ASP A 88 -48.11 7.61 24.43
N LEU A 89 -48.09 6.47 25.13
CA LEU A 89 -47.09 6.23 26.18
C LEU A 89 -45.65 6.31 25.64
N ARG A 90 -45.38 5.71 24.46
CA ARG A 90 -44.05 5.74 23.84
C ARG A 90 -43.61 7.16 23.47
N LYS A 91 -44.51 7.98 22.92
CA LYS A 91 -44.24 9.37 22.54
C LYS A 91 -44.04 10.26 23.77
N THR A 92 -44.85 10.06 24.81
CA THR A 92 -44.79 10.82 26.06
C THR A 92 -43.52 10.48 26.87
N ASN A 93 -43.24 9.18 27.04
CA ASN A 93 -42.09 8.69 27.78
C ASN A 93 -41.62 7.31 27.26
N GLU A 94 -40.64 7.33 26.36
CA GLU A 94 -40.04 6.15 25.73
C GLU A 94 -39.47 5.14 26.75
N TYR A 95 -38.94 5.63 27.88
CA TYR A 95 -38.38 4.78 28.93
C TYR A 95 -39.46 4.05 29.72
N ALA A 96 -40.56 4.75 30.06
CA ALA A 96 -41.72 4.14 30.70
C ALA A 96 -42.35 3.06 29.82
N TYR A 97 -42.50 3.33 28.52
CA TYR A 97 -42.94 2.32 27.55
C TYR A 97 -42.02 1.09 27.54
N LYS A 98 -40.70 1.29 27.47
CA LYS A 98 -39.75 0.18 27.43
C LYS A 98 -39.81 -0.67 28.71
N GLN A 99 -39.87 -0.05 29.90
CA GLN A 99 -40.01 -0.77 31.16
C GLN A 99 -41.35 -1.52 31.25
N ALA A 100 -42.45 -0.91 30.83
CA ALA A 100 -43.76 -1.56 30.82
C ALA A 100 -43.81 -2.73 29.83
N ARG A 101 -43.14 -2.62 28.67
CA ARG A 101 -43.00 -3.71 27.69
C ARG A 101 -42.16 -4.85 28.25
N ASP A 102 -40.97 -4.55 28.75
CA ASP A 102 -40.00 -5.56 29.20
C ASP A 102 -40.49 -6.33 30.44
N ASN A 103 -41.41 -5.75 31.22
CA ASN A 103 -42.06 -6.40 32.37
C ASN A 103 -43.53 -6.82 32.10
N ASN A 104 -44.00 -6.83 30.85
CA ASN A 104 -45.35 -7.25 30.43
C ASN A 104 -46.54 -6.48 31.05
N TRP A 105 -46.33 -5.25 31.53
CA TRP A 105 -47.39 -4.42 32.14
C TRP A 105 -48.32 -3.74 31.14
N LEU A 106 -48.00 -3.73 29.85
CA LEU A 106 -48.76 -2.97 28.83
C LEU A 106 -50.24 -3.39 28.76
N LYS A 107 -50.52 -4.70 28.79
CA LYS A 107 -51.90 -5.24 28.78
C LYS A 107 -52.63 -4.94 30.08
N GLU A 108 -51.93 -5.08 31.20
CA GLU A 108 -52.49 -4.89 32.54
C GLU A 108 -52.78 -3.42 32.88
N LEU A 109 -52.07 -2.49 32.24
CA LEU A 109 -52.28 -1.04 32.37
C LEU A 109 -53.39 -0.52 31.45
N GLY A 110 -54.09 -1.40 30.73
CA GLY A 110 -55.26 -1.05 29.92
C GLY A 110 -54.98 -0.19 28.70
N LEU A 111 -53.71 -0.05 28.29
CA LEU A 111 -53.35 0.71 27.09
C LEU A 111 -53.76 -0.05 25.85
N ARG A 112 -54.50 0.62 24.95
CA ARG A 112 -54.82 0.05 23.64
C ARG A 112 -53.55 -0.02 22.80
N GLU A 113 -53.24 -1.19 22.26
CA GLU A 113 -52.21 -1.26 21.23
C GLU A 113 -52.68 -0.41 20.04
N ASN A 114 -51.79 0.42 19.48
CA ASN A 114 -52.09 1.04 18.20
C ASN A 114 -52.19 -0.07 17.17
N LYS A 115 -53.41 -0.45 16.81
CA LYS A 115 -53.71 -0.82 15.44
C LYS A 115 -53.39 0.44 14.64
N HIS A 116 -52.20 0.48 14.03
CA HIS A 116 -51.90 1.53 13.07
C HIS A 116 -52.99 1.48 12.00
N GLU A 117 -53.45 2.66 11.56
CA GLU A 117 -54.40 2.80 10.45
C GLU A 117 -54.03 1.78 9.38
N ASP A 118 -55.03 0.96 9.03
CA ASP A 118 -54.95 -0.18 8.14
C ASP A 118 -54.58 -1.55 8.74
N GLY A 119 -55.61 -2.31 9.14
CA GLY A 119 -55.62 -3.76 8.89
C GLY A 119 -55.50 -4.15 7.40
N TYR A 120 -55.01 -3.24 6.55
CA TYR A 120 -54.80 -3.43 5.13
C TYR A 120 -53.59 -4.32 4.85
N TRP A 121 -52.49 -4.16 5.59
CA TRP A 121 -51.31 -5.01 5.42
C TRP A 121 -51.27 -6.10 6.49
N THR A 122 -51.83 -7.25 6.13
CA THR A 122 -51.71 -8.52 6.88
C THR A 122 -50.65 -9.40 6.21
N GLU A 123 -50.19 -10.44 6.91
CA GLU A 123 -49.31 -11.46 6.31
C GLU A 123 -49.91 -11.95 4.99
N ASN A 124 -51.19 -12.38 4.99
CA ASN A 124 -51.88 -12.86 3.80
C ASN A 124 -51.90 -11.83 2.65
N ARG A 125 -52.18 -10.54 2.91
CA ARG A 125 -52.21 -9.53 1.83
C ARG A 125 -50.83 -9.21 1.30
N VAL A 126 -49.80 -9.24 2.15
CA VAL A 126 -48.41 -9.15 1.70
C VAL A 126 -48.06 -10.36 0.82
N TRP A 127 -48.54 -11.57 1.16
CA TRP A 127 -48.40 -12.76 0.32
C TRP A 127 -49.15 -12.63 -1.01
N ASP A 128 -50.41 -12.18 -1.02
CA ASP A 128 -51.21 -12.03 -2.24
C ASP A 128 -50.58 -11.02 -3.21
N VAL A 129 -50.11 -9.88 -2.69
CA VAL A 129 -49.41 -8.87 -3.49
C VAL A 129 -48.06 -9.40 -3.96
N ALA A 130 -47.33 -10.12 -3.11
CA ALA A 130 -46.04 -10.69 -3.46
C ALA A 130 -46.16 -11.73 -4.61
N HIS A 131 -47.20 -12.55 -4.65
CA HIS A 131 -47.38 -13.55 -5.73
C HIS A 131 -47.55 -12.95 -7.13
N GLN A 132 -47.84 -11.65 -7.23
CA GLN A 132 -47.89 -10.93 -8.52
C GLN A 132 -46.49 -10.64 -9.09
N TYR A 133 -45.43 -10.84 -8.31
CA TYR A 133 -44.06 -10.54 -8.70
C TYR A 133 -43.18 -11.79 -8.69
N THR A 134 -42.28 -11.86 -9.67
CA THR A 134 -41.35 -12.98 -9.85
C THR A 134 -40.06 -12.79 -9.06
N ASN A 135 -39.68 -11.56 -8.73
CA ASN A 135 -38.42 -11.26 -8.05
C ASN A 135 -38.55 -10.13 -7.01
N LYS A 136 -37.67 -10.15 -6.01
CA LYS A 136 -37.66 -9.20 -4.88
C LYS A 136 -37.42 -7.75 -5.32
N ASN A 137 -36.72 -7.52 -6.42
CA ASN A 137 -36.43 -6.18 -6.91
C ASN A 137 -37.69 -5.51 -7.50
N GLU A 138 -38.47 -6.23 -8.29
CA GLU A 138 -39.75 -5.75 -8.80
C GLU A 138 -40.75 -5.52 -7.68
N PHE A 139 -40.86 -6.48 -6.74
CA PHE A 139 -41.71 -6.31 -5.57
C PHE A 139 -41.33 -5.06 -4.77
N SER A 140 -40.03 -4.79 -4.58
CA SER A 140 -39.55 -3.58 -3.89
C SER A 140 -39.84 -2.28 -4.66
N LYS A 141 -39.73 -2.29 -5.99
CA LYS A 141 -39.91 -1.12 -6.84
C LYS A 141 -41.39 -0.72 -6.96
N HIS A 142 -42.26 -1.71 -7.18
CA HIS A 142 -43.68 -1.48 -7.42
C HIS A 142 -44.48 -1.40 -6.11
N GLU A 143 -44.11 -2.17 -5.09
CA GLU A 143 -44.83 -2.24 -3.81
C GLU A 143 -43.90 -1.99 -2.61
N PRO A 144 -43.31 -0.78 -2.48
CA PRO A 144 -42.28 -0.49 -1.49
C PRO A 144 -42.78 -0.62 -0.03
N VAL A 145 -44.07 -0.37 0.20
CA VAL A 145 -44.68 -0.46 1.54
C VAL A 145 -44.86 -1.92 1.95
N ALA A 146 -45.39 -2.77 1.05
CA ALA A 146 -45.52 -4.20 1.26
C ALA A 146 -44.16 -4.89 1.43
N TYR A 147 -43.18 -4.52 0.59
CA TYR A 147 -41.81 -5.03 0.69
C TYR A 147 -41.16 -4.69 2.04
N LYS A 148 -41.34 -3.45 2.51
CA LYS A 148 -40.84 -3.03 3.83
C LYS A 148 -41.48 -3.82 4.96
N TRP A 149 -42.78 -4.10 4.87
CA TRP A 149 -43.50 -4.94 5.84
C TRP A 149 -42.94 -6.37 5.80
N ALA A 150 -42.85 -6.98 4.62
CA ALA A 150 -42.28 -8.32 4.44
C ALA A 150 -40.86 -8.43 5.01
N SER A 151 -40.03 -7.38 4.85
CA SER A 151 -38.69 -7.32 5.43
C SER A 151 -38.70 -7.24 6.94
N GLN A 152 -39.54 -6.38 7.52
CA GLN A 152 -39.61 -6.14 8.96
C GLN A 152 -40.06 -7.39 9.74
N TYR A 153 -40.90 -8.23 9.13
CA TYR A 153 -41.44 -9.45 9.74
C TYR A 153 -40.78 -10.75 9.24
N GLY A 154 -39.69 -10.66 8.48
CA GLY A 154 -38.95 -11.83 8.00
C GLY A 154 -39.68 -12.68 6.96
N LEU A 155 -40.76 -12.18 6.35
CA LEU A 155 -41.49 -12.91 5.30
C LEU A 155 -40.66 -13.05 4.01
N LEU A 156 -39.78 -12.10 3.71
CA LEU A 156 -38.96 -12.14 2.50
C LEU A 156 -38.09 -13.40 2.38
N GLU A 157 -37.69 -14.01 3.50
CA GLU A 157 -36.92 -15.25 3.51
C GLU A 157 -37.78 -16.47 3.19
N LYS A 158 -39.06 -16.42 3.57
CA LYS A 158 -40.06 -17.47 3.27
C LYS A 158 -40.56 -17.42 1.83
N MET A 159 -40.37 -16.29 1.13
CA MET A 159 -40.78 -16.10 -0.26
C MET A 159 -39.80 -16.77 -1.24
N THR A 160 -39.84 -18.10 -1.29
CA THR A 160 -38.86 -18.94 -2.01
C THR A 160 -39.02 -18.94 -3.53
N TRP A 161 -40.17 -18.50 -4.08
CA TRP A 161 -40.37 -18.34 -5.53
C TRP A 161 -39.73 -17.04 -6.05
N MET A 162 -39.54 -16.03 -5.19
CA MET A 162 -38.87 -14.77 -5.54
C MET A 162 -37.35 -14.90 -5.52
N LYS A 163 -36.83 -15.85 -6.29
CA LYS A 163 -35.39 -15.99 -6.47
C LYS A 163 -34.90 -14.85 -7.36
N SER A 164 -33.73 -14.32 -7.05
CA SER A 164 -33.05 -13.48 -8.04
C SER A 164 -32.68 -14.38 -9.21
N PRO A 165 -32.92 -13.99 -10.47
CA PRO A 165 -32.52 -14.78 -11.61
C PRO A 165 -31.05 -15.19 -11.48
N THR A 166 -30.80 -16.48 -11.62
CA THR A 166 -29.49 -17.11 -11.47
C THR A 166 -28.51 -16.57 -12.51
N TYR A 167 -27.21 -16.81 -12.31
CA TYR A 167 -26.21 -16.39 -13.29
C TYR A 167 -26.50 -17.00 -14.67
N ASP A 168 -26.85 -18.30 -14.72
CA ASP A 168 -27.10 -19.03 -15.96
C ASP A 168 -28.38 -18.54 -16.67
N GLU A 169 -29.47 -18.31 -15.92
CA GLU A 169 -30.71 -17.74 -16.49
C GLU A 169 -30.50 -16.36 -17.10
N ARG A 170 -29.58 -15.54 -16.56
CA ARG A 170 -29.24 -14.23 -17.13
C ARG A 170 -28.16 -14.27 -18.18
N ARG A 171 -27.41 -15.37 -18.29
CA ARG A 171 -26.28 -15.49 -19.22
C ARG A 171 -26.73 -15.28 -20.65
N GLU A 172 -27.92 -15.79 -20.97
CA GLU A 172 -28.56 -15.71 -22.28
C GLU A 172 -29.38 -14.42 -22.50
N ASN A 173 -29.56 -13.59 -21.47
CA ASN A 173 -30.32 -12.34 -21.60
C ASN A 173 -29.50 -11.27 -22.34
N HIS A 174 -30.12 -10.65 -23.34
CA HIS A 174 -29.55 -9.57 -24.15
C HIS A 174 -29.78 -8.18 -23.54
N ASP A 175 -29.66 -8.04 -22.21
CA ASP A 175 -29.99 -6.79 -21.51
C ASP A 175 -28.74 -5.95 -21.18
N SER A 176 -27.55 -6.39 -21.57
CA SER A 176 -26.29 -5.73 -21.20
C SER A 176 -25.85 -4.68 -22.22
N GLU A 177 -25.25 -3.62 -21.72
CA GLU A 177 -24.70 -2.51 -22.50
C GLU A 177 -23.23 -2.26 -22.12
N VAL A 178 -22.42 -1.89 -23.11
CA VAL A 178 -21.04 -1.42 -22.91
C VAL A 178 -20.99 0.08 -23.18
N TYR A 179 -20.41 0.82 -22.25
CA TYR A 179 -20.33 2.28 -22.28
C TYR A 179 -18.93 2.79 -21.94
N ALA A 180 -18.65 4.04 -22.27
CA ALA A 180 -17.42 4.71 -21.89
C ALA A 180 -17.62 6.15 -21.41
N TYR A 181 -16.84 6.55 -20.41
CA TYR A 181 -16.64 7.96 -20.07
C TYR A 181 -15.29 8.37 -20.64
N VAL A 182 -15.30 9.30 -21.59
CA VAL A 182 -14.11 9.73 -22.33
C VAL A 182 -13.79 11.19 -21.98
N ASP A 183 -12.54 11.44 -21.61
CA ASP A 183 -11.96 12.78 -21.56
C ASP A 183 -11.01 12.91 -22.75
N GLU A 184 -11.50 13.58 -23.79
CA GLU A 184 -10.77 13.79 -25.03
C GLU A 184 -9.56 14.72 -24.87
N GLN A 185 -9.60 15.66 -23.93
CA GLN A 185 -8.53 16.65 -23.73
C GLN A 185 -7.30 16.00 -23.11
N ASN A 186 -7.52 15.15 -22.10
CA ASN A 186 -6.42 14.48 -21.39
C ASN A 186 -6.15 13.06 -21.91
N LYS A 187 -6.87 12.61 -22.93
CA LYS A 187 -6.83 11.24 -23.47
C LYS A 187 -6.97 10.20 -22.35
N VAL A 188 -8.02 10.34 -21.55
CA VAL A 188 -8.35 9.41 -20.46
C VAL A 188 -9.70 8.76 -20.72
N VAL A 189 -9.83 7.46 -20.48
CA VAL A 189 -11.11 6.76 -20.66
C VAL A 189 -11.38 5.76 -19.55
N TYR A 190 -12.66 5.66 -19.18
CA TYR A 190 -13.21 4.55 -18.43
C TYR A 190 -14.15 3.76 -19.34
N VAL A 191 -13.97 2.45 -19.46
CA VAL A 191 -14.88 1.56 -20.20
C VAL A 191 -15.52 0.62 -19.21
N GLY A 192 -16.84 0.46 -19.26
CA GLY A 192 -17.55 -0.45 -18.37
C GLY A 192 -18.73 -1.11 -19.05
N LEU A 193 -19.19 -2.21 -18.46
CA LEU A 193 -20.46 -2.85 -18.81
C LEU A 193 -21.51 -2.60 -17.72
N ALA A 194 -22.78 -2.59 -18.10
CA ALA A 194 -23.92 -2.49 -17.20
C ALA A 194 -25.16 -3.16 -17.81
N VAL A 195 -25.91 -3.89 -16.98
CA VAL A 195 -27.27 -4.35 -17.31
C VAL A 195 -28.27 -3.20 -17.16
N ASP A 196 -28.05 -2.33 -16.18
CA ASP A 196 -28.86 -1.13 -15.96
C ASP A 196 -27.93 0.09 -15.89
N ILE A 197 -27.86 0.80 -17.02
CA ILE A 197 -27.01 1.98 -17.16
C ILE A 197 -27.39 3.10 -16.20
N GLN A 198 -28.67 3.24 -15.83
CA GLN A 198 -29.13 4.30 -14.93
C GLN A 198 -28.66 4.06 -13.50
N ASN A 199 -28.79 2.82 -13.02
CA ASN A 199 -28.22 2.40 -11.74
C ASN A 199 -26.69 2.54 -11.73
N ARG A 200 -26.04 2.27 -12.87
CA ARG A 200 -24.59 2.45 -13.00
C ARG A 200 -24.17 3.92 -12.97
N LYS A 201 -24.87 4.81 -13.66
CA LYS A 201 -24.69 6.28 -13.59
C LYS A 201 -24.83 6.76 -12.14
N ARG A 202 -25.89 6.33 -11.44
CA ARG A 202 -26.11 6.64 -10.02
C ARG A 202 -24.93 6.17 -9.15
N SER A 203 -24.43 4.96 -9.41
CA SER A 203 -23.28 4.40 -8.69
C SER A 203 -22.02 5.23 -8.91
N HIS A 204 -21.69 5.59 -10.16
CA HIS A 204 -20.57 6.49 -10.46
C HIS A 204 -20.76 7.87 -9.83
N LYS A 205 -21.98 8.41 -9.76
CA LYS A 205 -22.23 9.73 -9.14
C LYS A 205 -22.06 9.73 -7.63
N TYR A 206 -22.50 8.68 -6.92
CA TYR A 206 -22.57 8.71 -5.45
C TYR A 206 -21.45 7.93 -4.75
N GLN A 207 -20.94 6.83 -5.30
CA GLN A 207 -19.95 5.99 -4.61
C GLN A 207 -18.56 6.65 -4.56
N LYS A 208 -18.02 6.83 -3.35
CA LYS A 208 -16.71 7.48 -3.12
C LYS A 208 -15.54 6.75 -3.80
N ASN A 209 -15.63 5.42 -3.92
CA ASN A 209 -14.54 4.59 -4.46
C ASN A 209 -14.55 4.46 -5.98
N SER A 210 -15.57 4.98 -6.67
CA SER A 210 -15.69 4.89 -8.12
C SER A 210 -14.57 5.62 -8.85
N ALA A 211 -13.93 4.96 -9.83
CA ALA A 211 -12.85 5.55 -10.62
C ALA A 211 -13.30 6.80 -11.40
N VAL A 212 -14.48 6.73 -12.03
CA VAL A 212 -15.10 7.86 -12.75
C VAL A 212 -15.32 9.04 -11.81
N LYS A 213 -15.84 8.82 -10.59
CA LYS A 213 -16.04 9.89 -9.60
C LYS A 213 -14.72 10.51 -9.13
N LYS A 214 -13.71 9.68 -8.88
CA LYS A 214 -12.39 10.14 -8.44
C LYS A 214 -11.74 11.05 -9.48
N TYR A 215 -11.96 10.75 -10.77
CA TYR A 215 -11.41 11.52 -11.88
C TYR A 215 -12.23 12.79 -12.18
N PHE A 216 -13.53 12.65 -12.49
CA PHE A 216 -14.39 13.77 -12.92
C PHE A 216 -14.97 14.60 -11.75
N GLY A 217 -14.86 14.11 -10.51
CA GLY A 217 -15.37 14.81 -9.34
C GLY A 217 -16.90 14.96 -9.35
N LYS A 218 -17.37 16.22 -9.36
CA LYS A 218 -18.81 16.56 -9.38
C LYS A 218 -19.38 16.66 -10.79
N ASN A 219 -18.53 16.93 -11.78
CA ASN A 219 -18.94 17.23 -13.16
C ASN A 219 -18.68 16.00 -14.04
N ILE A 220 -19.44 14.93 -13.79
CA ILE A 220 -19.34 13.69 -14.56
C ILE A 220 -20.10 13.90 -15.88
N PRO A 221 -19.46 13.72 -17.06
CA PRO A 221 -20.14 13.84 -18.35
C PRO A 221 -21.12 12.67 -18.56
N GLU A 222 -22.01 12.77 -19.54
CA GLU A 222 -22.84 11.62 -19.93
C GLU A 222 -21.96 10.52 -20.58
N PRO A 223 -22.18 9.23 -20.27
CA PRO A 223 -21.42 8.15 -20.87
C PRO A 223 -21.81 7.96 -22.34
N LEU A 224 -20.83 7.69 -23.17
CA LEU A 224 -21.02 7.24 -24.55
C LEU A 224 -21.41 5.76 -24.54
N ILE A 225 -22.59 5.42 -25.05
CA ILE A 225 -23.00 4.03 -25.25
C ILE A 225 -22.28 3.49 -26.49
N LEU A 226 -21.49 2.44 -26.30
CA LEU A 226 -20.66 1.85 -27.36
C LEU A 226 -21.37 0.69 -28.05
N LYS A 227 -22.05 -0.16 -27.27
CA LYS A 227 -22.85 -1.30 -27.74
C LYS A 227 -24.00 -1.57 -26.76
N THR A 228 -25.10 -2.08 -27.29
CA THR A 228 -26.34 -2.41 -26.57
C THR A 228 -26.80 -3.82 -26.94
N GLN A 229 -27.78 -4.35 -26.21
CA GLN A 229 -28.43 -5.64 -26.47
C GLN A 229 -27.48 -6.85 -26.46
N LEU A 230 -26.53 -6.85 -25.52
CA LEU A 230 -25.50 -7.88 -25.43
C LEU A 230 -25.85 -8.91 -24.35
N THR A 231 -25.47 -10.16 -24.60
CA THR A 231 -25.35 -11.16 -23.55
C THR A 231 -24.24 -10.82 -22.56
N ILE A 232 -24.17 -11.56 -21.45
CA ILE A 232 -23.10 -11.42 -20.46
C ILE A 232 -21.72 -11.71 -21.09
N ASP A 233 -21.63 -12.77 -21.89
CA ASP A 233 -20.37 -13.19 -22.52
C ASP A 233 -19.92 -12.19 -23.59
N GLU A 234 -20.87 -11.72 -24.43
CA GLU A 234 -20.59 -10.70 -25.45
C GLU A 234 -20.22 -9.34 -24.83
N SER A 235 -20.92 -8.90 -23.78
CA SER A 235 -20.61 -7.62 -23.13
C SER A 235 -19.22 -7.62 -22.49
N THR A 236 -18.78 -8.77 -21.96
CA THR A 236 -17.42 -8.95 -21.45
C THR A 236 -16.38 -8.86 -22.57
N TYR A 237 -16.64 -9.55 -23.69
CA TYR A 237 -15.79 -9.48 -24.88
C TYR A 237 -15.66 -8.05 -25.41
N TRP A 238 -16.79 -7.35 -25.59
CA TRP A 238 -16.79 -5.99 -26.11
C TRP A 238 -16.16 -4.99 -25.14
N GLU A 239 -16.33 -5.15 -23.82
CA GLU A 239 -15.66 -4.30 -22.82
C GLU A 239 -14.13 -4.38 -22.95
N ASP A 240 -13.58 -5.59 -23.10
CA ASP A 240 -12.15 -5.79 -23.30
C ASP A 240 -11.67 -5.27 -24.65
N TYR A 241 -12.41 -5.58 -25.73
CA TYR A 241 -12.12 -5.05 -27.07
C TYR A 241 -12.02 -3.53 -27.08
N PHE A 242 -12.97 -2.82 -26.46
CA PHE A 242 -12.94 -1.35 -26.42
C PHE A 242 -11.80 -0.82 -25.55
N LYS A 243 -11.46 -1.47 -24.43
CA LYS A 243 -10.27 -1.11 -23.64
C LYS A 243 -9.01 -1.17 -24.50
N GLN A 244 -8.79 -2.28 -25.20
CA GLN A 244 -7.64 -2.44 -26.09
C GLN A 244 -7.66 -1.40 -27.22
N LYS A 245 -8.83 -1.17 -27.83
CA LYS A 245 -9.00 -0.15 -28.87
C LYS A 245 -8.60 1.25 -28.39
N TYR A 246 -8.97 1.64 -27.17
CA TYR A 246 -8.59 2.94 -26.62
C TYR A 246 -7.11 3.00 -26.19
N ILE A 247 -6.54 1.90 -25.68
CA ILE A 247 -5.10 1.78 -25.41
C ILE A 247 -4.30 1.99 -26.70
N CYS A 248 -4.67 1.31 -27.80
CA CYS A 248 -4.03 1.47 -29.10
C CYS A 248 -4.17 2.90 -29.66
N LYS A 249 -5.23 3.62 -29.28
CA LYS A 249 -5.42 5.05 -29.60
C LYS A 249 -4.66 6.00 -28.66
N GLY A 250 -3.89 5.48 -27.71
CA GLY A 250 -3.06 6.26 -26.79
C GLY A 250 -3.79 6.78 -25.54
N TYR A 251 -4.97 6.25 -25.20
CA TYR A 251 -5.70 6.69 -24.01
C TYR A 251 -5.21 5.97 -22.75
N LYS A 252 -5.21 6.69 -21.63
CA LYS A 252 -5.01 6.12 -20.29
C LYS A 252 -6.34 5.55 -19.76
N ILE A 253 -6.33 4.26 -19.40
CA ILE A 253 -7.49 3.56 -18.84
C ILE A 253 -7.65 3.84 -17.34
N LEU A 254 -8.86 4.19 -16.89
CA LEU A 254 -9.20 4.46 -15.47
C LEU A 254 -9.62 3.20 -14.68
N ASN A 255 -9.90 2.09 -15.35
CA ASN A 255 -10.31 0.85 -14.69
C ASN A 255 -9.18 0.34 -13.77
N VAL A 256 -9.49 0.13 -12.48
CA VAL A 256 -8.50 -0.27 -11.46
C VAL A 256 -8.37 -1.79 -11.34
N ALA A 257 -9.44 -2.54 -11.58
CA ALA A 257 -9.43 -3.99 -11.48
C ALA A 257 -8.95 -4.62 -12.80
N PRO A 258 -8.14 -5.71 -12.77
CA PRO A 258 -7.92 -6.53 -13.93
C PRO A 258 -9.27 -7.09 -14.38
N THR A 259 -9.60 -6.85 -15.65
CA THR A 259 -10.84 -7.30 -16.27
C THR A 259 -10.48 -8.16 -17.46
N GLY A 260 -10.97 -9.38 -17.45
CA GLY A 260 -10.88 -10.36 -18.53
C GLY A 260 -11.90 -11.46 -18.26
N LEU A 261 -12.13 -12.34 -19.25
CA LEU A 261 -13.05 -13.46 -19.16
C LEU A 261 -12.86 -14.20 -17.81
N GLY A 262 -13.90 -14.21 -16.96
CA GLY A 262 -13.86 -14.91 -15.66
C GLY A 262 -13.35 -14.12 -14.44
N THR A 263 -12.97 -12.84 -14.58
CA THR A 263 -12.44 -12.02 -13.46
C THR A 263 -13.34 -10.85 -13.10
N GLY A 264 -14.47 -11.13 -12.44
CA GLY A 264 -15.28 -10.10 -11.79
C GLY A 264 -16.72 -10.51 -11.49
N SER A 265 -17.26 -10.06 -10.36
CA SER A 265 -18.69 -10.08 -10.11
C SER A 265 -19.35 -8.97 -10.95
N ILE A 266 -20.04 -9.38 -12.00
CA ILE A 266 -20.75 -8.47 -12.90
C ILE A 266 -21.92 -7.84 -12.13
N GLY A 267 -21.93 -6.50 -12.04
CA GLY A 267 -23.10 -5.74 -11.58
C GLY A 267 -23.61 -6.01 -10.15
N GLY A 268 -22.85 -6.71 -9.30
CA GLY A 268 -23.31 -7.14 -7.96
C GLY A 268 -24.04 -8.47 -7.93
N ILE A 269 -24.04 -9.23 -9.05
CA ILE A 269 -24.56 -10.59 -9.10
C ILE A 269 -23.39 -11.56 -8.82
N PRO A 270 -23.48 -12.39 -7.77
CA PRO A 270 -22.49 -13.44 -7.53
C PRO A 270 -22.45 -14.42 -8.71
N LYS A 271 -21.26 -14.74 -9.24
CA LYS A 271 -21.09 -15.83 -10.23
C LYS A 271 -21.42 -17.20 -9.62
N TRP A 272 -21.11 -17.34 -8.33
CA TRP A 272 -21.31 -18.55 -7.55
C TRP A 272 -22.62 -18.42 -6.80
N THR A 273 -23.70 -18.97 -7.35
CA THR A 273 -25.05 -18.95 -6.76
C THR A 273 -25.56 -20.34 -6.39
N SER A 274 -25.06 -21.38 -7.04
CA SER A 274 -25.44 -22.78 -6.80
C SER A 274 -24.27 -23.57 -6.20
N LYS A 275 -24.60 -24.58 -5.39
CA LYS A 275 -23.60 -25.48 -4.79
C LYS A 275 -22.93 -26.32 -5.87
N GLU A 276 -23.74 -26.76 -6.84
CA GLU A 276 -23.37 -27.60 -7.97
C GLU A 276 -22.30 -26.92 -8.83
N ALA A 277 -22.49 -25.65 -9.21
CA ALA A 277 -21.51 -24.92 -10.02
C ALA A 277 -20.16 -24.73 -9.30
N VAL A 278 -20.20 -24.56 -7.97
CA VAL A 278 -18.97 -24.45 -7.17
C VAL A 278 -18.25 -25.80 -7.08
N PHE A 279 -18.98 -26.91 -7.04
CA PHE A 279 -18.41 -28.27 -7.03
C PHE A 279 -17.80 -28.63 -8.39
N GLU A 280 -18.52 -28.37 -9.49
CA GLU A 280 -18.00 -28.56 -10.85
C GLU A 280 -16.72 -27.76 -11.09
N GLU A 281 -16.68 -26.50 -10.63
CA GLU A 281 -15.47 -25.70 -10.72
C GLU A 281 -14.35 -26.25 -9.84
N SER A 282 -14.66 -26.73 -8.63
CA SER A 282 -13.63 -27.21 -7.71
C SER A 282 -12.99 -28.53 -8.16
N HIS A 283 -13.69 -29.35 -8.96
CA HIS A 283 -13.15 -30.56 -9.60
C HIS A 283 -11.98 -30.29 -10.57
N LYS A 284 -11.77 -29.05 -10.99
CA LYS A 284 -10.64 -28.65 -11.86
C LYS A 284 -9.31 -28.54 -11.11
N TYR A 285 -9.31 -28.66 -9.78
CA TYR A 285 -8.15 -28.41 -8.92
C TYR A 285 -7.89 -29.61 -8.01
N GLN A 286 -6.63 -29.83 -7.64
CA GLN A 286 -6.23 -30.96 -6.80
C GLN A 286 -6.12 -30.59 -5.32
N SER A 287 -5.90 -29.31 -4.99
CA SER A 287 -5.75 -28.87 -3.60
C SER A 287 -6.60 -27.66 -3.26
N ARG A 288 -6.96 -27.52 -1.98
CA ARG A 288 -7.69 -26.33 -1.48
C ARG A 288 -6.89 -25.03 -1.73
N SER A 289 -5.56 -25.10 -1.66
CA SER A 289 -4.67 -23.96 -1.92
C SER A 289 -4.72 -23.53 -3.38
N GLU A 290 -4.67 -24.49 -4.30
CA GLU A 290 -4.78 -24.24 -5.73
C GLU A 290 -6.16 -23.70 -6.11
N PHE A 291 -7.22 -24.31 -5.58
CA PHE A 291 -8.60 -23.84 -5.77
C PHE A 291 -8.78 -22.39 -5.31
N LYS A 292 -8.22 -22.03 -4.15
CA LYS A 292 -8.23 -20.65 -3.64
C LYS A 292 -7.49 -19.68 -4.55
N MET A 293 -6.34 -20.10 -5.10
CA MET A 293 -5.49 -19.24 -5.92
C MET A 293 -6.10 -18.98 -7.30
N LYS A 294 -6.57 -20.04 -7.97
CA LYS A 294 -7.09 -19.98 -9.34
C LYS A 294 -8.57 -19.59 -9.40
N SER A 295 -9.37 -20.02 -8.42
CA SER A 295 -10.81 -19.74 -8.34
C SER A 295 -11.22 -19.21 -6.96
N GLY A 296 -10.55 -18.14 -6.52
CA GLY A 296 -10.78 -17.54 -5.19
C GLY A 296 -12.23 -17.13 -4.92
N GLY A 297 -12.99 -16.75 -5.97
CA GLY A 297 -14.41 -16.45 -5.85
C GLY A 297 -15.24 -17.68 -5.44
N ALA A 298 -15.01 -18.83 -6.10
CA ALA A 298 -15.71 -20.08 -5.81
C ALA A 298 -15.31 -20.61 -4.43
N TYR A 299 -14.00 -20.57 -4.15
CA TYR A 299 -13.44 -20.96 -2.85
C TYR A 299 -14.06 -20.17 -1.69
N ASN A 300 -14.15 -18.84 -1.80
CA ASN A 300 -14.73 -18.02 -0.74
C ASN A 300 -16.22 -18.27 -0.56
N HIS A 301 -16.95 -18.57 -1.65
CA HIS A 301 -18.35 -18.93 -1.58
C HIS A 301 -18.55 -20.29 -0.89
N ALA A 302 -17.72 -21.29 -1.24
CA ALA A 302 -17.68 -22.58 -0.56
C ALA A 302 -17.33 -22.44 0.93
N LEU A 303 -16.34 -21.60 1.26
CA LEU A 303 -15.92 -21.33 2.65
C LEU A 303 -17.06 -20.69 3.47
N SER A 304 -17.75 -19.70 2.90
CA SER A 304 -18.84 -18.98 3.59
C SER A 304 -20.05 -19.87 3.87
N ASN A 305 -20.28 -20.88 3.03
CA ASN A 305 -21.38 -21.84 3.17
C ASN A 305 -20.95 -23.16 3.83
N GLY A 306 -19.69 -23.32 4.24
CA GLY A 306 -19.19 -24.54 4.88
C GLY A 306 -19.03 -25.75 3.95
N TRP A 307 -19.06 -25.57 2.63
CA TRP A 307 -19.03 -26.67 1.66
C TRP A 307 -17.64 -27.25 1.41
N LEU A 308 -16.56 -26.58 1.86
CA LEU A 308 -15.20 -27.04 1.60
C LEU A 308 -14.91 -28.44 2.16
N ASP A 309 -15.55 -28.82 3.27
CA ASP A 309 -15.36 -30.13 3.90
C ASP A 309 -16.04 -31.27 3.14
N GLU A 310 -17.04 -30.96 2.33
CA GLU A 310 -17.70 -31.91 1.43
C GLU A 310 -16.88 -32.17 0.15
N MET A 311 -15.95 -31.26 -0.21
CA MET A 311 -15.07 -31.40 -1.37
C MET A 311 -13.88 -32.32 -1.04
N THR A 312 -14.13 -33.62 -0.97
CA THR A 312 -13.15 -34.63 -0.52
C THR A 312 -11.96 -34.83 -1.47
N TRP A 313 -12.10 -34.46 -2.75
CA TRP A 313 -11.03 -34.51 -3.75
C TRP A 313 -9.98 -33.40 -3.62
N LEU A 314 -10.28 -32.33 -2.86
CA LEU A 314 -9.31 -31.28 -2.63
C LEU A 314 -8.40 -31.65 -1.47
N GLU A 315 -7.12 -31.83 -1.76
CA GLU A 315 -6.10 -32.03 -0.75
C GLU A 315 -6.14 -30.89 0.29
N LYS A 316 -6.27 -31.28 1.55
CA LYS A 316 -6.22 -30.35 2.68
C LYS A 316 -4.76 -29.91 2.85
N PRO A 317 -4.50 -28.61 3.06
CA PRO A 317 -3.15 -28.18 3.41
C PRO A 317 -2.72 -28.92 4.68
N LEU A 318 -1.49 -29.43 4.68
CA LEU A 318 -0.93 -30.11 5.84
C LEU A 318 -1.09 -29.22 7.09
N PRO A 319 -1.47 -29.79 8.24
CA PRO A 319 -1.58 -29.03 9.47
C PRO A 319 -0.22 -28.40 9.76
N LYS A 320 -0.21 -27.08 9.99
CA LYS A 320 1.00 -26.38 10.43
C LYS A 320 1.50 -27.06 11.71
N ILE A 321 2.77 -27.49 11.71
CA ILE A 321 3.41 -28.09 12.88
C ILE A 321 3.23 -27.12 14.05
N LYS A 322 2.52 -27.57 15.09
CA LYS A 322 2.48 -26.85 16.36
C LYS A 322 3.80 -27.08 17.07
N TRP A 323 4.59 -26.02 17.18
CA TRP A 323 5.85 -26.02 17.93
C TRP A 323 5.54 -26.04 19.43
N THR A 324 5.61 -27.24 20.04
CA THR A 324 5.61 -27.41 21.49
C THR A 324 7.04 -27.32 22.01
N ARG A 325 7.20 -27.15 23.33
CA ARG A 325 8.53 -27.06 23.96
C ARG A 325 9.37 -28.29 23.63
N GLU A 326 8.80 -29.48 23.73
CA GLU A 326 9.48 -30.76 23.47
C GLU A 326 9.96 -30.85 22.02
N LYS A 327 9.10 -30.50 21.05
CA LYS A 327 9.45 -30.52 19.62
C LYS A 327 10.53 -29.51 19.27
N VAL A 328 10.49 -28.34 19.89
CA VAL A 328 11.52 -27.32 19.70
C VAL A 328 12.85 -27.81 20.27
N PHE A 329 12.85 -28.48 21.42
CA PHE A 329 14.05 -29.03 22.02
C PHE A 329 14.63 -30.16 21.16
N GLU A 330 13.81 -31.11 20.73
CA GLU A 330 14.20 -32.19 19.81
C GLU A 330 14.80 -31.63 18.52
N GLU A 331 14.15 -30.64 17.90
CA GLU A 331 14.66 -30.01 16.68
C GLU A 331 15.98 -29.27 16.93
N SER A 332 16.12 -28.62 18.09
CA SER A 332 17.32 -27.87 18.44
C SER A 332 18.55 -28.76 18.65
N HIS A 333 18.39 -30.03 19.01
CA HIS A 333 19.50 -30.99 19.17
C HIS A 333 20.20 -31.33 17.84
N LYS A 334 19.55 -31.04 16.70
CA LYS A 334 20.17 -31.19 15.37
C LYS A 334 21.26 -30.16 15.09
N TYR A 335 21.36 -29.10 15.91
CA TYR A 335 22.24 -27.96 15.67
C TYR A 335 23.23 -27.76 16.80
N GLN A 336 24.50 -27.55 16.45
CA GLN A 336 25.57 -27.32 17.43
C GLN A 336 25.64 -25.86 17.90
N TYR A 337 25.26 -24.90 17.04
CA TYR A 337 25.39 -23.47 17.32
C TYR A 337 24.06 -22.71 17.18
N LYS A 338 23.87 -21.63 17.96
CA LYS A 338 22.61 -20.86 17.97
C LYS A 338 22.28 -20.25 16.61
N GLY A 339 23.31 -19.81 15.86
CA GLY A 339 23.14 -19.29 14.50
C GLY A 339 22.68 -20.36 13.51
N ASP A 340 23.15 -21.60 13.67
CA ASP A 340 22.78 -22.72 12.79
C ASP A 340 21.33 -23.14 13.07
N PHE A 341 20.90 -23.15 14.34
CA PHE A 341 19.51 -23.37 14.72
C PHE A 341 18.56 -22.29 14.17
N CYS A 342 18.97 -21.02 14.24
CA CYS A 342 18.20 -19.90 13.70
C CYS A 342 17.99 -20.01 12.18
N ASN A 343 19.02 -20.46 11.45
CA ASN A 343 18.96 -20.56 9.99
C ASN A 343 18.27 -21.86 9.52
N GLY A 344 18.52 -22.98 10.20
CA GLY A 344 17.97 -24.29 9.81
C GLY A 344 16.50 -24.48 10.23
N SER A 345 16.08 -23.88 11.35
CA SER A 345 14.70 -23.99 11.85
C SER A 345 14.20 -22.65 12.39
N PRO A 346 14.01 -21.64 11.52
CA PRO A 346 13.71 -20.26 11.94
C PRO A 346 12.43 -20.16 12.77
N ARG A 347 11.40 -20.94 12.43
CA ARG A 347 10.13 -20.93 13.17
C ARG A 347 10.24 -21.56 14.56
N ALA A 348 11.04 -22.62 14.70
CA ALA A 348 11.32 -23.24 15.99
C ALA A 348 12.17 -22.31 16.88
N TYR A 349 13.18 -21.67 16.28
CA TYR A 349 14.02 -20.68 16.94
C TYR A 349 13.22 -19.47 17.44
N GLU A 350 12.32 -18.91 16.62
CA GLU A 350 11.46 -17.80 17.00
C GLU A 350 10.55 -18.16 18.18
N VAL A 351 9.96 -19.36 18.17
CA VAL A 351 9.14 -19.85 19.28
C VAL A 351 10.00 -20.03 20.54
N ALA A 352 11.20 -20.59 20.42
CA ALA A 352 12.13 -20.72 21.54
C ALA A 352 12.51 -19.35 22.13
N MET A 353 12.78 -18.38 21.27
CA MET A 353 13.17 -17.01 21.66
C MET A 353 12.03 -16.30 22.40
N ASN A 354 10.82 -16.33 21.84
CA ASN A 354 9.67 -15.64 22.41
C ASN A 354 9.23 -16.21 23.77
N ASN A 355 9.51 -17.50 24.01
CA ASN A 355 9.19 -18.17 25.27
C ASN A 355 10.37 -18.27 26.24
N GLY A 356 11.53 -17.68 25.92
CA GLY A 356 12.74 -17.72 26.77
C GLY A 356 13.45 -19.08 26.83
N TRP A 357 13.02 -20.06 26.03
CA TRP A 357 13.59 -21.42 26.04
C TRP A 357 15.02 -21.51 25.52
N LEU A 358 15.50 -20.49 24.80
CA LEU A 358 16.88 -20.45 24.30
C LEU A 358 17.93 -20.45 25.42
N GLU A 359 17.58 -19.98 26.62
CA GLU A 359 18.48 -19.98 27.79
C GLU A 359 18.58 -21.39 28.41
N GLU A 360 17.51 -22.18 28.30
CA GLU A 360 17.46 -23.56 28.80
C GLU A 360 18.22 -24.55 27.91
N MET A 361 18.48 -24.19 26.64
CA MET A 361 19.18 -25.01 25.66
C MET A 361 20.70 -24.97 25.85
N THR A 362 21.18 -25.56 26.94
CA THR A 362 22.61 -25.53 27.34
C THR A 362 23.56 -26.24 26.37
N TRP A 363 23.05 -27.12 25.50
CA TRP A 363 23.86 -27.84 24.48
C TRP A 363 24.23 -26.97 23.27
N ILE A 364 23.52 -25.86 23.02
CA ILE A 364 23.76 -25.03 21.84
C ILE A 364 24.81 -23.96 22.15
N LYS A 365 25.92 -24.01 21.40
CA LYS A 365 27.05 -23.08 21.59
C LYS A 365 26.82 -21.74 20.89
N GLU A 366 27.40 -20.68 21.44
CA GLU A 366 27.46 -19.36 20.79
C GLU A 366 28.81 -19.17 20.11
N ARG A 367 28.81 -18.82 18.82
CA ARG A 367 30.05 -18.48 18.08
C ARG A 367 30.58 -17.09 18.41
N ARG A 368 29.70 -16.18 18.86
CA ARG A 368 30.04 -14.79 19.16
C ARG A 368 30.18 -14.62 20.66
N LYS A 369 31.20 -13.87 21.07
CA LYS A 369 31.33 -13.43 22.45
C LYS A 369 30.12 -12.54 22.80
N PRO A 370 29.60 -12.59 24.05
CA PRO A 370 28.46 -11.78 24.45
C PRO A 370 28.66 -10.28 24.21
N SER A 371 27.55 -9.54 24.08
CA SER A 371 27.58 -8.08 24.02
C SER A 371 28.33 -7.53 25.25
N ASN A 372 29.22 -6.54 25.05
CA ASN A 372 30.14 -5.99 26.07
C ASN A 372 31.19 -6.96 26.66
N TYR A 373 31.54 -8.05 25.98
CA TYR A 373 32.64 -8.92 26.42
C TYR A 373 33.97 -8.17 26.65
N TRP A 374 34.29 -7.20 25.80
CA TRP A 374 35.50 -6.38 25.88
C TRP A 374 35.31 -5.19 26.83
N THR A 375 35.60 -5.40 28.10
CA THR A 375 35.77 -4.34 29.11
C THR A 375 37.16 -3.72 29.02
N ARG A 376 37.38 -2.57 29.67
CA ARG A 376 38.69 -1.90 29.68
C ARG A 376 39.78 -2.84 30.20
N GLU A 377 39.50 -3.52 31.32
CA GLU A 377 40.44 -4.42 32.00
C GLU A 377 40.84 -5.58 31.08
N ARG A 378 39.86 -6.24 30.46
CA ARG A 378 40.10 -7.36 29.54
C ARG A 378 40.87 -6.95 28.30
N VAL A 379 40.62 -5.76 27.79
CA VAL A 379 41.36 -5.25 26.63
C VAL A 379 42.81 -4.93 27.00
N PHE A 380 43.07 -4.44 28.22
CA PHE A 380 44.42 -4.22 28.72
C PHE A 380 45.17 -5.54 28.92
N GLU A 381 44.55 -6.51 29.61
CA GLU A 381 45.09 -7.87 29.78
C GLU A 381 45.43 -8.52 28.43
N GLU A 382 44.53 -8.43 27.45
CA GLU A 382 44.76 -8.98 26.12
C GLU A 382 45.89 -8.26 25.39
N SER A 383 45.98 -6.93 25.53
CA SER A 383 47.01 -6.12 24.86
C SER A 383 48.42 -6.38 25.39
N HIS A 384 48.58 -6.87 26.63
CA HIS A 384 49.89 -7.25 27.18
C HIS A 384 50.52 -8.47 26.52
N LYS A 385 49.74 -9.25 25.75
CA LYS A 385 50.26 -10.39 24.98
C LYS A 385 51.06 -9.97 23.74
N TYR A 386 51.01 -8.69 23.37
CA TYR A 386 51.57 -8.16 22.13
C TYR A 386 52.62 -7.10 22.41
N THR A 387 53.60 -7.01 21.53
CA THR A 387 54.75 -6.10 21.67
C THR A 387 54.57 -4.79 20.92
N ASN A 388 53.73 -4.77 19.88
CA ASN A 388 53.52 -3.61 19.04
C ASN A 388 52.06 -3.49 18.59
N LYS A 389 51.64 -2.29 18.20
CA LYS A 389 50.24 -2.01 17.84
C LYS A 389 49.75 -2.82 16.63
N LYS A 390 50.62 -3.07 15.65
CA LYS A 390 50.28 -3.81 14.44
C LYS A 390 50.03 -5.29 14.73
N ASP A 391 50.82 -5.86 15.64
CA ASP A 391 50.68 -7.21 16.14
C ASP A 391 49.39 -7.39 16.97
N PHE A 392 49.08 -6.42 17.83
CA PHE A 392 47.80 -6.38 18.56
C PHE A 392 46.59 -6.27 17.62
N GLU A 393 46.67 -5.44 16.57
CA GLU A 393 45.63 -5.31 15.56
C GLU A 393 45.41 -6.59 14.75
N ALA A 394 46.50 -7.25 14.34
CA ALA A 394 46.45 -8.45 13.52
C ALA A 394 45.85 -9.65 14.29
N ASN A 395 46.25 -9.82 15.54
CA ASN A 395 45.90 -11.01 16.32
C ASN A 395 44.67 -10.84 17.23
N ALA A 396 44.37 -9.61 17.68
CA ALA A 396 43.23 -9.31 18.55
C ALA A 396 42.44 -8.09 18.06
N ASN A 397 42.12 -8.06 16.76
CA ASN A 397 41.43 -6.95 16.08
C ASN A 397 40.21 -6.42 16.84
N THR A 398 39.32 -7.29 17.33
CA THR A 398 38.10 -6.84 18.04
C THR A 398 38.40 -6.12 19.36
N ALA A 399 39.45 -6.52 20.08
CA ALA A 399 39.93 -5.82 21.28
C ALA A 399 40.63 -4.51 20.90
N PHE A 400 41.47 -4.53 19.86
CA PHE A 400 42.15 -3.35 19.32
C PHE A 400 41.17 -2.27 18.87
N GLN A 401 40.13 -2.63 18.12
CA GLN A 401 39.08 -1.70 17.68
C GLN A 401 38.33 -1.09 18.86
N LYS A 402 38.03 -1.90 19.90
CA LYS A 402 37.41 -1.38 21.13
C LYS A 402 38.35 -0.41 21.87
N ALA A 403 39.64 -0.73 21.93
CA ALA A 403 40.67 0.17 22.49
C ALA A 403 40.79 1.47 21.69
N MET A 404 40.72 1.41 20.36
CA MET A 404 40.80 2.55 19.46
C MET A 404 39.60 3.48 19.63
N GLN A 405 38.38 2.92 19.58
CA GLN A 405 37.13 3.67 19.73
C GLN A 405 37.02 4.41 21.07
N ASN A 406 37.52 3.80 22.14
CA ASN A 406 37.49 4.40 23.49
C ASN A 406 38.78 5.18 23.83
N GLY A 407 39.73 5.33 22.90
CA GLY A 407 40.99 6.05 23.13
C GLY A 407 41.96 5.38 24.11
N TRP A 408 41.75 4.11 24.46
CA TRP A 408 42.58 3.35 25.40
C TRP A 408 43.98 3.04 24.87
N LEU A 409 44.18 3.04 23.55
CA LEU A 409 45.49 2.79 22.94
C LEU A 409 46.59 3.76 23.40
N LYS A 410 46.24 4.99 23.82
CA LYS A 410 47.21 5.95 24.38
C LYS A 410 47.74 5.54 25.75
N GLN A 411 47.00 4.70 26.46
CA GLN A 411 47.31 4.24 27.81
C GLN A 411 48.03 2.89 27.82
N MET A 412 48.44 2.39 26.65
CA MET A 412 49.16 1.13 26.47
C MET A 412 50.60 1.40 26.00
N PRO A 413 51.49 1.95 26.86
CA PRO A 413 52.85 2.34 26.48
C PRO A 413 53.75 1.15 26.11
N TRP A 414 53.40 -0.08 26.50
CA TRP A 414 54.14 -1.29 26.14
C TRP A 414 54.00 -1.70 24.67
N LEU A 415 53.01 -1.17 23.94
CA LEU A 415 52.86 -1.40 22.51
C LEU A 415 53.79 -0.47 21.73
N MET A 416 55.03 -0.93 21.53
CA MET A 416 56.10 -0.18 20.87
C MET A 416 55.76 0.10 19.40
N PRO A 417 56.14 1.26 18.85
CA PRO A 417 56.09 1.49 17.41
C PRO A 417 57.11 0.57 16.71
N LEU A 418 56.73 0.02 15.55
CA LEU A 418 57.67 -0.77 14.75
C LEU A 418 58.89 0.09 14.36
N PRO A 419 60.12 -0.44 14.42
CA PRO A 419 61.27 0.27 13.88
C PRO A 419 61.04 0.45 12.38
N LEU A 420 60.85 1.69 11.95
CA LEU A 420 60.81 2.02 10.54
C LEU A 420 62.19 1.66 9.97
N GLY A 421 62.25 0.71 9.03
CA GLY A 421 63.48 0.41 8.30
C GLY A 421 64.05 1.66 7.60
N PRO A 422 65.32 1.64 7.14
CA PRO A 422 65.92 2.78 6.48
C PRO A 422 65.05 3.22 5.31
N VAL A 423 64.47 4.41 5.43
CA VAL A 423 63.69 5.03 4.36
C VAL A 423 64.66 5.23 3.20
N SER A 424 64.42 4.56 2.08
CA SER A 424 65.16 4.82 0.84
C SER A 424 64.84 6.25 0.40
N VAL A 425 65.73 7.18 0.74
CA VAL A 425 65.61 8.58 0.33
C VAL A 425 66.06 8.68 -1.12
N TRP A 426 65.13 9.07 -2.00
CA TRP A 426 65.43 9.45 -3.37
C TRP A 426 66.05 10.83 -3.37
N THR A 427 67.38 10.89 -3.53
CA THR A 427 68.12 12.14 -3.73
C THR A 427 68.14 12.50 -5.22
N HIS A 428 68.31 13.79 -5.53
CA HIS A 428 68.37 14.30 -6.91
C HIS A 428 69.32 13.45 -7.79
N GLU A 429 70.54 13.20 -7.32
CA GLU A 429 71.55 12.38 -8.01
C GLU A 429 71.10 10.95 -8.29
N LYS A 430 70.43 10.29 -7.32
CA LYS A 430 69.94 8.92 -7.48
C LYS A 430 68.83 8.81 -8.51
N ILE A 431 67.99 9.83 -8.61
CA ILE A 431 66.93 9.89 -9.63
C ILE A 431 67.56 10.04 -11.02
N ILE A 432 68.60 10.88 -11.16
CA ILE A 432 69.35 11.02 -12.43
C ILE A 432 70.00 9.69 -12.82
N ASP A 433 70.70 9.02 -11.90
CA ASP A 433 71.35 7.73 -12.17
C ASP A 433 70.35 6.65 -12.59
N GLU A 434 69.23 6.55 -11.87
CA GLU A 434 68.16 5.61 -12.21
C GLU A 434 67.53 5.93 -13.57
N SER A 435 67.38 7.21 -13.91
CA SER A 435 66.79 7.64 -15.19
C SER A 435 67.64 7.29 -16.41
N ARG A 436 68.97 7.11 -16.28
CA ARG A 436 69.87 6.73 -17.39
C ARG A 436 69.53 5.37 -17.99
N LYS A 437 68.80 4.53 -17.26
CA LYS A 437 68.34 3.21 -17.71
C LYS A 437 67.22 3.27 -18.75
N TYR A 438 66.64 4.45 -18.98
CA TYR A 438 65.44 4.61 -19.78
C TYR A 438 65.61 5.70 -20.84
N THR A 439 64.87 5.59 -21.94
CA THR A 439 64.97 6.53 -23.08
C THR A 439 63.72 7.39 -23.26
N SER A 440 62.65 7.11 -22.51
CA SER A 440 61.38 7.83 -22.60
C SER A 440 60.72 8.02 -21.23
N LYS A 441 59.95 9.10 -21.07
CA LYS A 441 59.23 9.39 -19.81
C LYS A 441 58.26 8.27 -19.43
N THR A 442 57.60 7.66 -20.42
CA THR A 442 56.68 6.54 -20.21
C THR A 442 57.40 5.30 -19.69
N GLU A 443 58.55 4.97 -20.27
CA GLU A 443 59.34 3.82 -19.82
C GLU A 443 59.91 4.02 -18.41
N PHE A 444 60.35 5.25 -18.09
CA PHE A 444 60.81 5.58 -16.75
C PHE A 444 59.67 5.48 -15.72
N ALA A 445 58.47 5.96 -16.05
CA ALA A 445 57.29 5.88 -15.19
C ALA A 445 56.83 4.44 -14.91
N GLU A 446 56.89 3.57 -15.90
CA GLU A 446 56.45 2.17 -15.77
C GLU A 446 57.46 1.32 -15.01
N LYS A 447 58.75 1.45 -15.32
CA LYS A 447 59.80 0.58 -14.77
C LYS A 447 60.38 1.09 -13.45
N SER A 448 60.28 2.39 -13.15
CA SER A 448 60.73 2.97 -11.88
C SER A 448 59.74 4.02 -11.36
N PRO A 449 58.53 3.59 -10.90
CA PRO A 449 57.44 4.50 -10.57
C PRO A 449 57.71 5.39 -9.36
N THR A 450 58.48 4.90 -8.38
CA THR A 450 58.83 5.67 -7.19
C THR A 450 59.85 6.76 -7.49
N ALA A 451 60.88 6.47 -8.30
CA ALA A 451 61.84 7.46 -8.77
C ALA A 451 61.19 8.50 -9.69
N TYR A 452 60.35 8.05 -10.63
CA TYR A 452 59.61 8.94 -11.54
C TYR A 452 58.67 9.89 -10.79
N ARG A 453 58.02 9.43 -9.72
CA ARG A 453 57.17 10.29 -8.88
C ARG A 453 57.98 11.41 -8.23
N HIS A 454 59.15 11.11 -7.67
CA HIS A 454 60.03 12.14 -7.11
C HIS A 454 60.62 13.04 -8.20
N ALA A 455 60.90 12.51 -9.40
CA ALA A 455 61.28 13.33 -10.55
C ALA A 455 60.17 14.32 -10.96
N CYS A 456 58.90 13.93 -10.84
CA CYS A 456 57.76 14.82 -11.12
C CYS A 456 57.56 15.92 -10.07
N GLU A 457 58.01 15.70 -8.84
CA GLU A 457 57.96 16.69 -7.77
C GLU A 457 58.98 17.82 -8.02
N ASP A 458 60.16 17.49 -8.55
CA ASP A 458 61.17 18.44 -9.00
C ASP A 458 61.10 18.68 -10.52
N LYS A 459 60.31 19.66 -10.95
CA LYS A 459 60.12 19.95 -12.39
C LYS A 459 61.42 20.31 -13.13
N SER A 460 62.49 20.70 -12.43
CA SER A 460 63.76 21.09 -13.05
C SER A 460 64.63 19.90 -13.44
N ILE A 461 64.46 18.75 -12.77
CA ILE A 461 65.29 17.55 -12.97
C ILE A 461 65.21 16.98 -14.39
N PHE A 462 64.07 17.15 -15.07
CA PHE A 462 63.90 16.69 -16.45
C PHE A 462 64.72 17.50 -17.46
N GLN A 463 65.17 18.72 -17.12
CA GLN A 463 66.10 19.48 -17.95
C GLN A 463 67.51 18.84 -17.93
N GLU A 464 67.86 18.18 -16.83
CA GLU A 464 69.14 17.48 -16.65
C GLU A 464 69.14 16.06 -17.23
N MET A 465 68.01 15.60 -17.78
CA MET A 465 67.83 14.28 -18.40
C MET A 465 67.54 14.38 -19.92
N PRO A 466 68.44 14.95 -20.75
CA PRO A 466 68.19 15.16 -22.18
C PRO A 466 67.99 13.86 -22.98
N TRP A 467 68.40 12.71 -22.45
CA TRP A 467 68.18 11.38 -23.06
C TRP A 467 66.75 10.85 -22.87
N ILE A 468 65.96 11.45 -21.96
CA ILE A 468 64.56 11.11 -21.76
C ILE A 468 63.71 11.93 -22.74
N VAL A 469 63.41 11.35 -23.90
CA VAL A 469 62.66 12.06 -24.95
C VAL A 469 61.15 11.95 -24.71
N GLU A 470 60.46 13.08 -24.79
CA GLU A 470 59.00 13.14 -24.72
C GLU A 470 58.41 12.93 -26.13
N LYS A 471 57.89 11.74 -26.40
CA LYS A 471 57.19 11.41 -27.66
C LYS A 471 55.77 12.00 -27.68
N LYS A 472 55.62 13.32 -27.61
CA LYS A 472 54.32 14.00 -27.74
C LYS A 472 54.09 14.47 -29.19
N LYS A 473 52.90 14.19 -29.74
CA LYS A 473 52.45 14.82 -31.00
C LYS A 473 52.32 16.34 -30.78
N PRO A 474 52.68 17.21 -31.74
CA PRO A 474 52.57 18.67 -31.60
C PRO A 474 51.18 19.12 -31.13
N ASP A 475 51.12 20.20 -30.35
CA ASP A 475 49.84 20.75 -29.90
C ASP A 475 49.00 21.18 -31.12
N GLY A 476 47.73 20.79 -31.14
CA GLY A 476 46.84 20.99 -32.29
C GLY A 476 46.96 19.96 -33.41
N TRP A 477 47.75 18.88 -33.24
CA TRP A 477 47.87 17.79 -34.23
C TRP A 477 46.52 17.23 -34.71
N TRP A 478 45.53 17.16 -33.81
CA TRP A 478 44.18 16.65 -34.09
C TRP A 478 43.17 17.73 -34.50
N ASN A 479 43.58 18.98 -34.72
CA ASN A 479 42.71 20.04 -35.23
C ASN A 479 42.48 19.94 -36.75
N ASP A 480 43.33 19.18 -37.45
CA ASP A 480 43.18 18.88 -38.87
C ASP A 480 42.21 17.70 -39.06
N LYS A 481 41.11 17.96 -39.77
CA LYS A 481 40.08 16.96 -40.07
C LYS A 481 40.66 15.78 -40.84
N ALA A 482 41.54 16.01 -41.81
CA ALA A 482 42.09 14.94 -42.65
C ALA A 482 42.85 13.90 -41.80
N ARG A 483 43.65 14.37 -40.84
CA ARG A 483 44.42 13.52 -39.92
C ARG A 483 43.53 12.70 -38.99
N VAL A 484 42.42 13.30 -38.55
CA VAL A 484 41.44 12.62 -37.69
C VAL A 484 40.66 11.55 -38.47
N MET A 485 40.36 11.79 -39.76
CA MET A 485 39.73 10.82 -40.65
C MET A 485 40.67 9.65 -40.95
N GLU A 486 41.93 9.93 -41.29
CA GLU A 486 42.97 8.92 -41.53
C GLU A 486 43.19 8.02 -40.29
N GLU A 487 43.30 8.61 -39.10
CA GLU A 487 43.41 7.84 -37.86
C GLU A 487 42.13 7.04 -37.57
N GLY A 488 40.96 7.58 -37.90
CA GLY A 488 39.68 6.91 -37.76
C GLY A 488 39.55 5.64 -38.63
N HIS A 489 40.17 5.61 -39.81
CA HIS A 489 40.16 4.43 -40.69
C HIS A 489 40.84 3.20 -40.06
N LYS A 490 41.65 3.38 -39.01
CA LYS A 490 42.28 2.28 -38.26
C LYS A 490 41.31 1.53 -37.35
N TYR A 491 40.09 2.04 -37.15
CA TYR A 491 39.11 1.49 -36.22
C TYR A 491 37.79 1.18 -36.90
N THR A 492 37.19 0.04 -36.55
CA THR A 492 35.94 -0.46 -37.14
C THR A 492 34.68 0.07 -36.43
N SER A 493 34.80 0.57 -35.20
CA SER A 493 33.67 1.07 -34.41
C SER A 493 34.01 2.32 -33.62
N ARG A 494 32.98 3.13 -33.31
CA ARG A 494 33.14 4.35 -32.51
C ARG A 494 33.70 4.08 -31.10
N THR A 495 33.39 2.92 -30.52
CA THR A 495 33.91 2.51 -29.21
C THR A 495 35.37 2.06 -29.30
N ALA A 496 35.76 1.36 -30.36
CA ALA A 496 37.17 1.02 -30.61
C ALA A 496 38.01 2.28 -30.84
N PHE A 497 37.50 3.26 -31.59
CA PHE A 497 38.17 4.54 -31.82
C PHE A 497 38.37 5.35 -30.52
N ALA A 498 37.34 5.41 -29.66
CA ALA A 498 37.42 6.10 -28.38
C ALA A 498 38.47 5.49 -27.42
N LYS A 499 38.62 4.16 -27.43
CA LYS A 499 39.60 3.44 -26.60
C LYS A 499 41.02 3.52 -27.18
N GLY A 500 41.16 3.39 -28.51
CA GLY A 500 42.46 3.30 -29.17
C GLY A 500 43.13 4.66 -29.45
N SER A 501 42.35 5.71 -29.73
CA SER A 501 42.88 7.05 -30.02
C SER A 501 41.97 8.13 -29.46
N TYR A 502 41.90 8.20 -28.12
CA TYR A 502 40.99 9.09 -27.40
C TYR A 502 41.13 10.57 -27.80
N SER A 503 42.36 11.04 -28.06
CA SER A 503 42.61 12.44 -28.44
C SER A 503 42.04 12.78 -29.83
N ALA A 504 42.19 11.87 -30.80
CA ALA A 504 41.60 12.01 -32.14
C ALA A 504 40.07 11.92 -32.07
N TRP A 505 39.54 10.95 -31.32
CA TRP A 505 38.10 10.78 -31.11
C TRP A 505 37.46 12.00 -30.42
N LYS A 506 38.14 12.57 -29.42
CA LYS A 506 37.67 13.77 -28.71
C LYS A 506 37.61 14.98 -29.65
N SER A 507 38.57 15.13 -30.55
CA SER A 507 38.55 16.17 -31.58
C SER A 507 37.41 15.94 -32.58
N ALA A 508 37.24 14.71 -33.08
CA ALA A 508 36.14 14.33 -33.96
C ALA A 508 34.77 14.61 -33.31
N LYS A 509 34.61 14.27 -32.03
CA LYS A 509 33.38 14.53 -31.26
C LYS A 509 33.11 16.02 -31.07
N LYS A 510 34.15 16.80 -30.76
CA LYS A 510 34.03 18.25 -30.52
C LYS A 510 33.62 18.99 -31.79
N ASN A 511 34.16 18.57 -32.94
CA ASN A 511 33.93 19.21 -34.24
C ASN A 511 32.82 18.56 -35.09
N GLY A 512 32.11 17.55 -34.55
CA GLY A 512 31.00 16.89 -35.25
C GLY A 512 31.40 15.90 -36.36
N TRP A 513 32.68 15.59 -36.53
CA TRP A 513 33.17 14.73 -37.62
C TRP A 513 32.83 13.24 -37.45
N LEU A 514 32.37 12.82 -36.27
CA LEU A 514 32.01 11.41 -36.03
C LEU A 514 30.87 10.93 -36.93
N ASP A 515 29.94 11.81 -37.31
CA ASP A 515 28.80 11.45 -38.17
C ASP A 515 29.20 11.33 -39.65
N GLU A 516 30.34 11.89 -40.04
CA GLU A 516 30.92 11.74 -41.37
C GLU A 516 31.74 10.44 -41.54
N MET A 517 32.10 9.78 -40.44
CA MET A 517 32.84 8.52 -40.43
C MET A 517 31.90 7.33 -40.65
N THR A 518 31.35 7.21 -41.85
CA THR A 518 30.30 6.24 -42.22
C THR A 518 30.73 4.78 -42.14
N TRP A 519 32.04 4.49 -42.10
CA TRP A 519 32.59 3.14 -41.94
C TRP A 519 32.57 2.62 -40.50
N MET A 520 32.30 3.48 -39.51
CA MET A 520 32.24 3.06 -38.11
C MET A 520 30.83 2.65 -37.70
N GLU A 521 30.66 1.37 -37.33
CA GLU A 521 29.36 0.87 -36.86
C GLU A 521 28.90 1.59 -35.59
N ASN A 522 27.63 2.03 -35.60
CA ASN A 522 26.95 2.60 -34.45
C ASN A 522 26.46 1.47 -33.54
N ASN A 523 27.28 1.04 -32.58
CA ASN A 523 26.80 0.20 -31.49
C ASN A 523 25.93 1.05 -30.52
N ARG A 524 24.69 1.33 -30.94
CA ARG A 524 23.61 1.85 -30.08
C ARG A 524 22.52 0.78 -29.94
N HIS A 525 22.84 -0.35 -29.33
CA HIS A 525 21.82 -1.10 -28.59
C HIS A 525 21.69 -0.45 -27.22
N ARG A 526 20.62 0.35 -27.05
CA ARG A 526 20.08 0.70 -25.75
C ARG A 526 18.80 -0.10 -25.59
N ASP A 527 18.91 -1.23 -24.89
CA ASP A 527 17.77 -2.00 -24.44
C ASP A 527 16.93 -1.16 -23.47
N SER A 528 15.65 -1.02 -23.80
CA SER A 528 14.65 -0.52 -22.87
C SER A 528 13.45 -1.46 -22.86
N LYS A 529 13.55 -2.53 -22.07
CA LYS A 529 12.62 -2.90 -20.99
C LYS A 529 13.05 -4.24 -20.39
N GLY A 530 12.90 -4.33 -19.07
CA GLY A 530 13.46 -5.42 -18.28
C GLY A 530 12.99 -6.81 -18.68
N LEU A 531 13.94 -7.73 -18.66
CA LEU A 531 13.83 -9.08 -18.12
C LEU A 531 15.27 -9.64 -18.15
N THR A 532 15.94 -9.74 -17.01
CA THR A 532 17.04 -10.71 -16.88
C THR A 532 16.46 -11.93 -16.22
N LEU A 533 15.93 -12.81 -17.07
CA LEU A 533 15.87 -14.23 -16.74
C LEU A 533 17.31 -14.73 -16.67
N ASP A 534 17.61 -15.30 -15.53
CA ASP A 534 18.75 -16.15 -15.25
C ASP A 534 18.62 -17.42 -16.09
N ILE A 535 19.64 -17.77 -16.87
CA ILE A 535 19.95 -19.15 -17.24
C ILE A 535 21.47 -19.26 -17.21
N ASN A 536 21.98 -19.91 -16.16
CA ASN A 536 23.33 -20.46 -16.14
C ASN A 536 23.38 -21.73 -16.99
N ASP A 537 24.62 -22.12 -17.30
CA ASP A 537 25.10 -23.39 -17.83
C ASP A 537 25.07 -23.47 -19.37
N VAL A 538 26.19 -23.84 -20.00
CA VAL A 538 26.51 -25.25 -20.31
C VAL A 538 25.30 -25.99 -20.84
#